data_AF-A0A2E8EVH7-F1
#
_entry.id   AF-A0A2E8EVH7-F1
#
_cell.length_a   1.000
_cell.length_b   1.000
_cell.length_c   1.000
_cell.angle_alpha   90.00
_cell.angle_beta   90.00
_cell.angle_gamma   90.00
#
_symmetry.space_group_name_H-M   'P 1'
#
loop_
_entity.id
_entity.type
_entity.pdbx_description
1 polymer ?
#
loop_
_entity_poly.entity_id
_entity_poly.type
_entity_poly.pdbx_seq_one_letter_code
_entity_poly.pdbx_strand_id
1 'polypeptide(L)'
;MTMSDELLQEKYLNLREKLARKPKFKEFLDEYEISKRVLERAFGRDAYSKLQEACGDTANKLDLKRITKDVIFTQYGELTRELGELPVAADWSRKRYKPSDSGLSKPPHNILWSEMPQNFIEHFGSDPSWKDVIKIIKAGLPDTDSTKPDAKNKEFDKVINTIQNWVPKRKRNSEESYKIELREYLENNTKYSVSEETGESNVDLVVNDKYAIELKKNPSLPEYDRLFGQIARHFNNYNYVIALICDVTSDDRYRQFIRNIDEIYGKLNLNIYVLTK
;
A
#
# COMPACT_ATOMS: atom_id res chain seq x y z
N MET A 1 26.60 -17.49 36.94
CA MET A 1 26.40 -18.91 36.58
C MET A 1 25.66 -18.98 35.25
N THR A 2 26.19 -19.70 34.28
CA THR A 2 25.50 -20.03 33.04
C THR A 2 24.52 -21.17 33.35
N MET A 3 23.21 -20.96 33.15
CA MET A 3 22.25 -22.07 33.21
C MET A 3 22.48 -22.97 32.00
N SER A 4 22.52 -24.29 32.22
CA SER A 4 22.65 -25.27 31.13
C SER A 4 21.35 -25.42 30.36
N ASP A 5 21.44 -25.88 29.11
CA ASP A 5 20.31 -26.15 28.24
C ASP A 5 19.34 -27.18 28.86
N GLU A 6 19.89 -28.18 29.55
CA GLU A 6 19.14 -29.23 30.24
C GLU A 6 18.24 -28.66 31.36
N LEU A 7 18.78 -27.74 32.16
CA LEU A 7 18.04 -27.09 33.24
C LEU A 7 16.90 -26.20 32.70
N LEU A 8 17.11 -25.57 31.55
CA LEU A 8 16.08 -24.77 30.88
C LEU A 8 14.97 -25.65 30.31
N GLN A 9 15.32 -26.82 29.74
CA GLN A 9 14.36 -27.81 29.26
C GLN A 9 13.53 -28.40 30.40
N GLU A 10 14.16 -28.75 31.52
CA GLU A 10 13.47 -29.26 32.71
C GLU A 10 12.45 -28.25 33.24
N LYS A 11 12.86 -26.99 33.42
CA LYS A 11 11.97 -25.88 33.81
C LYS A 11 10.81 -25.72 32.83
N TYR A 12 11.07 -25.84 31.53
CA TYR A 12 10.02 -25.72 30.52
C TYR A 12 8.99 -26.84 30.63
N LEU A 13 9.45 -28.09 30.76
CA LEU A 13 8.59 -29.27 30.91
C LEU A 13 7.74 -29.18 32.18
N ASN A 14 8.34 -28.78 33.30
CA ASN A 14 7.63 -28.58 34.58
C ASN A 14 6.52 -27.54 34.46
N LEU A 15 6.79 -26.41 33.80
CA LEU A 15 5.76 -25.39 33.60
C LEU A 15 4.68 -25.84 32.61
N ARG A 16 5.06 -26.60 31.57
CA ARG A 16 4.09 -27.17 30.62
C ARG A 16 3.14 -28.13 31.32
N GLU A 17 3.65 -28.99 32.20
CA GLU A 17 2.85 -29.91 33.01
C GLU A 17 1.93 -29.14 33.98
N LYS A 18 2.47 -28.15 34.69
CA LYS A 18 1.70 -27.27 35.61
C LYS A 18 0.54 -26.56 34.91
N LEU A 19 0.73 -26.12 33.66
CA LEU A 19 -0.29 -25.39 32.90
C LEU A 19 -1.21 -26.31 32.10
N ALA A 20 -0.90 -27.60 31.97
CA ALA A 20 -1.55 -28.54 31.04
C ALA A 20 -1.64 -28.00 29.59
N ARG A 21 -0.72 -27.10 29.21
CA ARG A 21 -0.61 -26.51 27.88
C ARG A 21 0.80 -25.96 27.67
N LYS A 22 1.10 -25.65 26.42
CA LYS A 22 2.32 -24.96 26.03
C LYS A 22 2.46 -23.60 26.77
N PRO A 23 3.55 -23.35 27.51
CA PRO A 23 3.81 -22.06 28.11
C PRO A 23 4.08 -20.98 27.04
N LYS A 24 3.62 -19.75 27.28
CA LYS A 24 4.00 -18.59 26.48
C LYS A 24 5.37 -18.07 26.93
N PHE A 25 6.07 -17.37 26.05
CA PHE A 25 7.41 -16.82 26.33
C PHE A 25 7.46 -16.04 27.63
N LYS A 26 6.54 -15.09 27.81
CA LYS A 26 6.47 -14.26 29.01
C LYS A 26 6.18 -15.07 30.27
N GLU A 27 5.26 -16.03 30.20
CA GLU A 27 4.90 -16.90 31.33
C GLU A 27 6.11 -17.72 31.81
N PHE A 28 6.93 -18.22 30.89
CA PHE A 28 8.14 -18.96 31.23
C PHE A 28 9.24 -18.08 31.85
N LEU A 29 9.43 -16.85 31.34
CA LEU A 29 10.40 -15.92 31.94
C LEU A 29 9.98 -15.53 33.36
N ASP A 30 8.71 -15.20 33.54
CA ASP A 30 8.17 -14.66 34.80
C ASP A 30 8.15 -15.74 35.89
N GLU A 31 7.72 -16.97 35.59
CA GLU A 31 7.64 -18.08 36.57
C GLU A 31 9.01 -18.45 37.16
N TYR A 32 10.07 -18.39 36.36
CA TYR A 32 11.41 -18.83 36.80
C TYR A 32 12.39 -17.68 37.00
N GLU A 33 11.92 -16.43 36.92
CA GLU A 33 12.73 -15.21 37.01
C GLU A 33 13.94 -15.22 36.05
N ILE A 34 13.74 -15.79 34.86
CA ILE A 34 14.78 -15.93 33.84
C ILE A 34 14.73 -14.73 32.90
N SER A 35 15.86 -14.05 32.72
CA SER A 35 15.95 -13.00 31.70
C SER A 35 16.07 -13.59 30.29
N LYS A 36 15.53 -12.87 29.28
CA LYS A 36 15.70 -13.22 27.85
C LYS A 36 17.16 -13.48 27.46
N ARG A 37 18.11 -12.72 28.03
CA ARG A 37 19.55 -12.88 27.76
C ARG A 37 20.09 -14.23 28.19
N VAL A 38 19.54 -14.85 29.23
CA VAL A 38 19.96 -16.18 29.69
C VAL A 38 19.57 -17.24 28.65
N LEU A 39 18.32 -17.18 28.16
CA LEU A 39 17.86 -18.04 27.07
C LEU A 39 18.67 -17.83 25.78
N GLU A 40 18.95 -16.59 25.41
CA GLU A 40 19.73 -16.27 24.20
C GLU A 40 21.18 -16.74 24.29
N ARG A 41 21.78 -16.82 25.49
CA ARG A 41 23.12 -17.40 25.67
C ARG A 41 23.14 -18.91 25.48
N ALA A 42 22.07 -19.59 25.90
CA ALA A 42 21.91 -21.04 25.77
C ALA A 42 21.57 -21.43 24.31
N PHE A 43 20.50 -20.86 23.76
CA PHE A 43 19.93 -21.32 22.48
C PHE A 43 20.18 -20.35 21.30
N GLY A 44 20.79 -19.18 21.52
CA GLY A 44 21.06 -18.19 20.48
C GLY A 44 19.81 -17.42 20.00
N ARG A 45 19.79 -17.01 18.73
CA ARG A 45 18.60 -16.39 18.11
C ARG A 45 17.42 -17.38 18.12
N ASP A 46 16.22 -16.84 18.33
CA ASP A 46 14.97 -17.61 18.50
C ASP A 46 15.01 -18.60 19.68
N ALA A 47 15.75 -18.25 20.73
CA ALA A 47 16.03 -19.15 21.85
C ALA A 47 14.80 -19.88 22.41
N TYR A 48 13.68 -19.18 22.56
CA TYR A 48 12.48 -19.79 23.12
C TYR A 48 11.80 -20.77 22.16
N SER A 49 11.82 -20.50 20.85
CA SER A 49 11.31 -21.46 19.86
C SER A 49 12.14 -22.74 19.85
N LYS A 50 13.48 -22.62 19.96
CA LYS A 50 14.38 -23.77 20.04
C LYS A 50 14.21 -24.56 21.33
N LEU A 51 13.97 -23.88 22.45
CA LEU A 51 13.63 -24.54 23.71
C LEU A 51 12.34 -25.36 23.59
N GLN A 52 11.32 -24.81 22.94
CA GLN A 52 10.07 -25.52 22.67
C GLN A 52 10.31 -26.78 21.82
N GLU A 53 11.07 -26.63 20.73
CA GLU A 53 11.45 -27.74 19.83
C GLU A 53 12.25 -28.82 20.56
N ALA A 54 13.23 -28.43 21.39
CA ALA A 54 14.01 -29.36 22.20
C ALA A 54 13.16 -30.17 23.20
N CYS A 55 12.06 -29.58 23.68
CA CYS A 55 11.09 -30.24 24.56
C CYS A 55 9.94 -30.98 23.82
N GLY A 56 10.07 -31.14 22.50
CA GLY A 56 9.12 -31.86 21.66
C GLY A 56 7.86 -31.09 21.27
N ASP A 57 7.79 -29.79 21.56
CA ASP A 57 6.68 -28.94 21.12
C ASP A 57 6.97 -28.32 19.75
N THR A 58 5.95 -28.17 18.92
CA THR A 58 6.05 -27.35 17.70
C THR A 58 6.19 -25.89 18.09
N ALA A 59 7.30 -25.21 17.74
CA ALA A 59 7.49 -23.81 18.07
C ALA A 59 6.35 -22.93 17.54
N ASN A 60 5.97 -21.89 18.29
CA ASN A 60 5.02 -20.87 17.81
C ASN A 60 5.77 -19.89 16.89
N LYS A 61 6.46 -20.41 15.88
CA LYS A 61 6.91 -19.58 14.77
C LYS A 61 5.67 -19.35 13.91
N LEU A 62 5.42 -18.08 13.56
CA LEU A 62 4.58 -17.78 12.42
C LEU A 62 5.21 -18.50 11.22
N ASP A 63 4.64 -19.64 10.83
CA ASP A 63 4.98 -20.32 9.60
C ASP A 63 4.44 -19.47 8.45
N LEU A 64 5.15 -18.39 8.17
CA LEU A 64 4.97 -17.59 6.98
C LEU A 64 5.49 -18.46 5.84
N LYS A 65 4.69 -19.42 5.36
CA LYS A 65 4.95 -20.10 4.09
C LYS A 65 5.26 -19.02 3.07
N ARG A 66 6.54 -18.91 2.74
CA ARG A 66 7.05 -17.84 1.90
C ARG A 66 6.50 -18.07 0.51
N ILE A 67 5.66 -17.15 0.05
CA ILE A 67 5.18 -17.15 -1.31
C ILE A 67 6.38 -17.00 -2.26
N THR A 68 6.48 -17.85 -3.26
CA THR A 68 7.63 -17.81 -4.17
C THR A 68 7.47 -16.64 -5.14
N LYS A 69 8.59 -16.17 -5.72
CA LYS A 69 8.54 -15.16 -6.80
C LYS A 69 7.69 -15.64 -7.97
N ASP A 70 7.72 -16.93 -8.26
CA ASP A 70 6.90 -17.55 -9.31
C ASP A 70 5.40 -17.34 -9.08
N VAL A 71 4.91 -17.55 -7.85
CA VAL A 71 3.50 -17.29 -7.50
C VAL A 71 3.18 -15.80 -7.56
N ILE A 72 4.09 -14.93 -7.10
CA ILE A 72 3.92 -13.47 -7.15
C ILE A 72 3.78 -13.01 -8.61
N PHE A 73 4.70 -13.42 -9.48
CA PHE A 73 4.67 -13.03 -10.88
C PHE A 73 3.48 -13.63 -11.61
N THR A 74 3.10 -14.88 -11.30
CA THR A 74 1.86 -15.46 -11.84
C THR A 74 0.63 -14.61 -11.47
N GLN A 75 0.49 -14.20 -10.20
CA GLN A 75 -0.59 -13.30 -9.78
C GLN A 75 -0.57 -11.97 -10.54
N TYR A 76 0.61 -11.40 -10.77
CA TYR A 76 0.77 -10.15 -11.52
C TYR A 76 0.39 -10.31 -12.99
N GLY A 77 0.81 -11.41 -13.61
CA GLY A 77 0.49 -11.72 -15.00
C GLY A 77 -1.00 -11.91 -15.21
N GLU A 78 -1.66 -12.68 -14.34
CA GLU A 78 -3.12 -12.85 -14.41
C GLU A 78 -3.87 -11.53 -14.20
N LEU A 79 -3.41 -10.70 -13.25
CA LEU A 79 -4.00 -9.38 -13.03
C LEU A 79 -3.86 -8.48 -14.27
N THR A 80 -2.68 -8.47 -14.87
CA THR A 80 -2.41 -7.71 -16.11
C THR A 80 -3.30 -8.20 -17.26
N ARG A 81 -3.47 -9.52 -17.38
CA ARG A 81 -4.36 -10.13 -18.38
C ARG A 81 -5.82 -9.75 -18.16
N GLU A 82 -6.28 -9.76 -16.92
CA GLU A 82 -7.64 -9.41 -16.54
C GLU A 82 -7.96 -7.94 -16.85
N LEU A 83 -7.05 -7.03 -16.51
CA LEU A 83 -7.24 -5.59 -16.71
C LEU A 83 -7.02 -5.17 -18.17
N GLY A 84 -6.19 -5.90 -18.91
CA GLY A 84 -5.77 -5.52 -20.27
C GLY A 84 -4.81 -4.32 -20.31
N GLU A 85 -4.39 -3.80 -19.16
CA GLU A 85 -3.42 -2.72 -18.96
C GLU A 85 -2.48 -3.04 -17.79
N LEU A 86 -1.44 -2.23 -17.59
CA LEU A 86 -0.50 -2.41 -16.47
C LEU A 86 -1.21 -2.17 -15.13
N PRO A 87 -1.21 -3.14 -14.19
CA PRO A 87 -1.84 -2.96 -12.90
C PRO A 87 -1.07 -1.98 -12.02
N VAL A 88 -1.81 -1.22 -11.23
CA VAL A 88 -1.29 -0.39 -10.13
C VAL A 88 -1.35 -1.12 -8.80
N ALA A 89 -0.64 -0.62 -7.79
CA ALA A 89 -0.58 -1.26 -6.47
C ALA A 89 -1.98 -1.40 -5.82
N ALA A 90 -2.89 -0.45 -6.09
CA ALA A 90 -4.27 -0.54 -5.63
C ALA A 90 -5.02 -1.76 -6.23
N ASP A 91 -4.78 -2.12 -7.50
CA ASP A 91 -5.41 -3.28 -8.13
C ASP A 91 -5.02 -4.59 -7.43
N TRP A 92 -3.74 -4.69 -7.09
CA TRP A 92 -3.18 -5.82 -6.33
C TRP A 92 -3.81 -5.96 -4.95
N SER A 93 -3.91 -4.84 -4.24
CA SER A 93 -4.52 -4.76 -2.91
C SER A 93 -6.02 -5.12 -2.95
N ARG A 94 -6.76 -4.64 -3.95
CA ARG A 94 -8.18 -4.97 -4.15
C ARG A 94 -8.40 -6.46 -4.40
N LYS A 95 -7.52 -7.11 -5.16
CA LYS A 95 -7.52 -8.57 -5.37
C LYS A 95 -7.08 -9.37 -4.15
N ARG A 96 -6.56 -8.70 -3.11
CA ARG A 96 -6.03 -9.32 -1.89
C ARG A 96 -4.91 -10.32 -2.18
N TYR A 97 -4.14 -10.07 -3.23
CA TYR A 97 -2.99 -10.88 -3.59
C TYR A 97 -1.90 -10.84 -2.51
N LYS A 98 -0.99 -11.83 -2.57
CA LYS A 98 0.03 -12.03 -1.55
C LYS A 98 1.42 -12.06 -2.19
N PRO A 99 2.43 -11.42 -1.57
CA PRO A 99 2.33 -10.60 -0.36
C PRO A 99 1.56 -9.29 -0.64
N SER A 100 1.24 -8.49 0.39
CA SER A 100 0.72 -7.14 0.13
C SER A 100 1.73 -6.33 -0.69
N ASP A 101 1.31 -5.22 -1.28
CA ASP A 101 2.19 -4.24 -1.94
C ASP A 101 3.37 -3.82 -1.03
N SER A 102 3.12 -3.48 0.23
CA SER A 102 4.19 -3.23 1.21
C SER A 102 5.00 -4.46 1.60
N GLY A 103 4.44 -5.65 1.43
CA GLY A 103 5.10 -6.92 1.68
C GLY A 103 6.05 -7.30 0.53
N LEU A 104 5.77 -6.89 -0.71
CA LEU A 104 6.64 -7.12 -1.87
C LEU A 104 8.02 -6.48 -1.68
N SER A 105 8.06 -5.24 -1.18
CA SER A 105 9.31 -4.50 -0.98
C SER A 105 10.12 -4.99 0.22
N LYS A 106 9.55 -5.84 1.07
CA LYS A 106 10.20 -6.37 2.27
C LYS A 106 10.91 -7.70 2.00
N PRO A 107 11.92 -8.05 2.81
CA PRO A 107 12.48 -9.39 2.78
C PRO A 107 11.39 -10.45 3.01
N PRO A 108 11.42 -11.58 2.28
CA PRO A 108 12.51 -12.04 1.40
C PRO A 108 12.36 -11.61 -0.07
N HIS A 109 11.31 -10.90 -0.44
CA HIS A 109 10.97 -10.67 -1.85
C HIS A 109 11.80 -9.55 -2.45
N ASN A 110 11.90 -8.42 -1.76
CA ASN A 110 12.64 -7.22 -2.17
C ASN A 110 12.32 -6.82 -3.62
N ILE A 111 11.03 -6.76 -3.96
CA ILE A 111 10.54 -6.33 -5.26
C ILE A 111 9.81 -5.00 -5.08
N LEU A 112 10.28 -3.94 -5.73
CA LEU A 112 9.52 -2.70 -5.79
C LEU A 112 8.38 -2.83 -6.81
N TRP A 113 7.23 -2.20 -6.55
CA TRP A 113 6.09 -2.25 -7.47
C TRP A 113 6.46 -1.72 -8.87
N SER A 114 7.25 -0.65 -8.92
CA SER A 114 7.77 -0.07 -10.17
C SER A 114 8.64 -1.01 -10.99
N GLU A 115 9.25 -2.02 -10.35
CA GLU A 115 10.11 -3.01 -11.00
C GLU A 115 9.34 -4.28 -11.40
N MET A 116 8.09 -4.43 -10.96
CA MET A 116 7.25 -5.60 -11.27
C MET A 116 7.19 -5.93 -12.76
N PRO A 117 6.97 -4.96 -13.68
CA PRO A 117 6.86 -5.30 -15.10
C PRO A 117 8.16 -5.86 -15.67
N GLN A 118 9.30 -5.26 -15.33
CA GLN A 118 10.61 -5.71 -15.79
C GLN A 118 10.97 -7.08 -15.19
N ASN A 119 10.78 -7.25 -13.88
CA ASN A 119 11.01 -8.52 -13.19
C ASN A 119 10.12 -9.65 -13.75
N PHE A 120 8.87 -9.34 -14.12
CA PHE A 120 7.98 -10.29 -14.76
C PHE A 120 8.52 -10.74 -16.13
N ILE A 121 8.98 -9.80 -16.97
CA ILE A 121 9.59 -10.13 -18.26
C ILE A 121 10.86 -10.96 -18.08
N GLU A 122 11.69 -10.65 -17.09
CA GLU A 122 12.90 -11.43 -16.80
C GLU A 122 12.57 -12.86 -16.37
N HIS A 123 11.50 -13.05 -15.59
CA HIS A 123 11.10 -14.36 -15.08
C HIS A 123 10.36 -15.21 -16.13
N PHE A 124 9.47 -14.63 -16.94
CA PHE A 124 8.62 -15.35 -17.90
C PHE A 124 8.89 -15.04 -19.38
N GLY A 125 9.93 -14.27 -19.70
CA GLY A 125 10.16 -13.73 -21.06
C GLY A 125 10.28 -14.78 -22.17
N SER A 126 10.71 -16.01 -21.82
CA SER A 126 10.81 -17.14 -22.74
C SER A 126 9.57 -18.06 -22.75
N ASP A 127 8.62 -17.86 -21.83
CA ASP A 127 7.43 -18.69 -21.70
C ASP A 127 6.32 -18.24 -22.67
N PRO A 128 5.94 -19.07 -23.66
CA PRO A 128 4.91 -18.70 -24.64
C PRO A 128 3.53 -18.44 -24.02
N SER A 129 3.23 -19.00 -22.84
CA SER A 129 1.93 -18.84 -22.17
C SER A 129 1.69 -17.41 -21.67
N TRP A 130 2.75 -16.61 -21.55
CA TRP A 130 2.70 -15.21 -21.08
C TRP A 130 2.94 -14.18 -22.20
N LYS A 131 2.96 -14.61 -23.47
CA LYS A 131 3.26 -13.73 -24.62
C LYS A 131 2.29 -12.56 -24.75
N ASP A 132 1.02 -12.78 -24.41
CA ASP A 132 -0.03 -11.77 -24.38
C ASP A 132 0.25 -10.70 -23.31
N VAL A 133 0.58 -11.12 -22.10
CA VAL A 133 0.92 -10.25 -20.97
C VAL A 133 2.20 -9.46 -21.25
N ILE A 134 3.24 -10.10 -21.77
CA ILE A 134 4.50 -9.44 -22.14
C ILE A 134 4.25 -8.36 -23.20
N LYS A 135 3.31 -8.57 -24.12
CA LYS A 135 2.91 -7.57 -25.11
C LYS A 135 2.24 -6.36 -24.43
N ILE A 136 1.35 -6.58 -23.46
CA ILE A 136 0.72 -5.50 -22.68
C ILE A 136 1.78 -4.72 -21.92
N ILE A 137 2.68 -5.41 -21.21
CA ILE A 137 3.74 -4.77 -20.45
C ILE A 137 4.63 -3.90 -21.34
N LYS A 138 5.12 -4.44 -22.46
CA LYS A 138 5.97 -3.70 -23.39
C LYS A 138 5.27 -2.50 -24.03
N ALA A 139 3.95 -2.57 -24.20
CA ALA A 139 3.16 -1.44 -24.71
C ALA A 139 2.90 -0.37 -23.65
N GLY A 140 2.86 -0.73 -22.37
CA GLY A 140 2.62 0.19 -21.26
C GLY A 140 3.88 0.74 -20.58
N LEU A 141 5.06 0.15 -20.84
CA LEU A 141 6.33 0.70 -20.39
C LEU A 141 6.62 1.99 -21.19
N PRO A 142 7.02 3.09 -20.51
CA PRO A 142 7.41 4.29 -21.21
C PRO A 142 8.61 3.98 -22.11
N ASP A 143 8.49 4.30 -23.40
CA ASP A 143 9.61 4.21 -24.33
C ASP A 143 10.72 5.10 -23.77
N THR A 144 11.90 4.54 -23.53
CA THR A 144 13.04 5.25 -22.93
C THR A 144 13.51 6.47 -23.76
N ASP A 145 12.90 6.68 -24.93
CA ASP A 145 13.19 7.75 -25.88
C ASP A 145 11.98 8.65 -26.23
N SER A 146 10.83 8.51 -25.56
CA SER A 146 9.65 9.35 -25.86
C SER A 146 9.25 10.26 -24.69
N THR A 147 9.75 11.50 -24.72
CA THR A 147 9.18 12.67 -24.01
C THR A 147 7.84 13.10 -24.63
N LYS A 148 6.90 12.17 -24.84
CA LYS A 148 5.56 12.51 -25.34
C LYS A 148 4.55 12.35 -24.24
N PRO A 149 3.81 13.43 -23.89
CA PRO A 149 2.81 13.37 -22.85
C PRO A 149 1.74 12.37 -23.26
N ASP A 150 1.42 11.47 -22.34
CA ASP A 150 0.32 10.51 -22.49
C ASP A 150 -0.89 11.23 -23.09
N ALA A 151 -1.46 10.62 -24.12
CA ALA A 151 -2.71 11.06 -24.69
C ALA A 151 -3.74 11.11 -23.54
N LYS A 152 -3.99 12.33 -23.05
CA LYS A 152 -4.91 12.68 -21.96
C LYS A 152 -6.01 11.64 -21.85
N ASN A 153 -6.00 10.90 -20.74
CA ASN A 153 -7.04 9.92 -20.46
C ASN A 153 -8.39 10.64 -20.47
N LYS A 154 -9.17 10.45 -21.53
CA LYS A 154 -10.46 11.12 -21.76
C LYS A 154 -11.44 10.87 -20.62
N GLU A 155 -11.29 9.78 -19.88
CA GLU A 155 -12.11 9.50 -18.70
C GLU A 155 -11.64 10.32 -17.51
N PHE A 156 -10.33 10.43 -17.26
CA PHE A 156 -9.81 11.29 -16.21
C PHE A 156 -10.20 12.77 -16.42
N ASP A 157 -10.10 13.26 -17.65
CA ASP A 157 -10.58 14.61 -18.01
C ASP A 157 -12.09 14.76 -17.72
N LYS A 158 -12.90 13.73 -17.96
CA LYS A 158 -14.33 13.77 -17.62
C LYS A 158 -14.54 13.84 -16.11
N VAL A 159 -13.80 13.06 -15.32
CA VAL A 159 -13.88 13.11 -13.85
C VAL A 159 -13.51 14.51 -13.35
N ILE A 160 -12.42 15.09 -13.85
CA ILE A 160 -12.00 16.46 -13.51
C ILE A 160 -13.11 17.46 -13.85
N ASN A 161 -13.65 17.41 -15.08
CA ASN A 161 -14.71 18.32 -15.52
C ASN A 161 -15.99 18.15 -14.67
N THR A 162 -16.36 16.92 -14.30
CA THR A 162 -17.50 16.66 -13.41
C THR A 162 -17.28 17.32 -12.05
N ILE A 163 -16.10 17.13 -11.43
CA ILE A 163 -15.79 17.74 -10.12
C ILE A 163 -15.70 19.27 -10.26
N GLN A 164 -15.18 19.80 -11.36
CA GLN A 164 -15.17 21.24 -11.64
C GLN A 164 -16.59 21.83 -11.74
N ASN A 165 -17.56 21.07 -12.25
CA ASN A 165 -18.96 21.51 -12.33
C ASN A 165 -19.75 21.31 -11.03
N TRP A 166 -19.24 20.51 -10.09
CA TRP A 166 -19.84 20.38 -8.76
C TRP A 166 -19.76 21.69 -7.98
N VAL A 167 -20.87 22.13 -7.41
CA VAL A 167 -20.94 23.26 -6.48
C VAL A 167 -21.55 22.74 -5.18
N PRO A 168 -20.86 22.85 -4.03
CA PRO A 168 -21.43 22.47 -2.75
C PRO A 168 -22.72 23.25 -2.48
N LYS A 169 -23.79 22.57 -2.04
CA LYS A 169 -25.12 23.16 -1.75
C LYS A 169 -25.03 24.30 -0.73
N ARG A 170 -24.04 24.23 0.16
CA ARG A 170 -23.70 25.26 1.15
C ARG A 170 -22.26 25.06 1.60
N LYS A 171 -21.69 26.11 2.20
CA LYS A 171 -20.44 26.00 2.95
C LYS A 171 -20.61 24.98 4.08
N ARG A 172 -19.71 24.00 4.14
CA ARG A 172 -19.74 22.94 5.16
C ARG A 172 -18.82 23.28 6.32
N ASN A 173 -19.09 22.70 7.49
CA ASN A 173 -18.28 22.94 8.68
C ASN A 173 -17.09 21.96 8.79
N SER A 174 -17.16 20.80 8.15
CA SER A 174 -16.12 19.76 8.18
C SER A 174 -15.75 19.27 6.77
N GLU A 175 -14.52 18.76 6.64
CA GLU A 175 -14.00 18.05 5.46
C GLU A 175 -14.89 16.84 5.10
N GLU A 176 -15.24 16.04 6.11
CA GLU A 176 -16.14 14.88 5.97
C GLU A 176 -17.48 15.25 5.31
N SER A 177 -18.05 16.41 5.66
CA SER A 177 -19.33 16.84 5.08
C SER A 177 -19.20 17.18 3.59
N TYR A 178 -18.05 17.73 3.16
CA TYR A 178 -17.77 17.96 1.74
C TYR A 178 -17.54 16.64 1.01
N LYS A 179 -16.83 15.69 1.64
CA LYS A 179 -16.58 14.35 1.09
C LYS A 179 -17.88 13.61 0.80
N ILE A 180 -18.78 13.52 1.80
CA ILE A 180 -20.10 12.87 1.64
C ILE A 180 -20.90 13.52 0.52
N GLU A 181 -20.95 14.86 0.49
CA GLU A 181 -21.71 15.58 -0.54
C GLU A 181 -21.15 15.39 -1.95
N LEU A 182 -19.82 15.42 -2.09
CA LEU A 182 -19.16 15.16 -3.37
C LEU A 182 -19.44 13.73 -3.85
N ARG A 183 -19.35 12.75 -2.95
CA ARG A 183 -19.68 11.36 -3.24
C ARG A 183 -21.11 11.23 -3.76
N GLU A 184 -22.09 11.75 -3.02
CA GLU A 184 -23.50 11.77 -3.45
C GLU A 184 -23.67 12.45 -4.81
N TYR A 185 -22.96 13.55 -5.07
CA TYR A 185 -23.03 14.24 -6.35
C TYR A 185 -22.50 13.37 -7.49
N LEU A 186 -21.33 12.76 -7.32
CA LEU A 186 -20.71 11.90 -8.32
C LEU A 186 -21.59 10.68 -8.62
N GLU A 187 -22.09 9.98 -7.59
CA GLU A 187 -22.94 8.80 -7.75
C GLU A 187 -24.29 9.12 -8.41
N ASN A 188 -24.90 10.27 -8.11
CA ASN A 188 -26.22 10.62 -8.66
C ASN A 188 -26.19 11.26 -10.06
N ASN A 189 -25.11 11.95 -10.40
CA ASN A 189 -25.02 12.70 -11.67
C ASN A 189 -24.21 11.97 -12.74
N THR A 190 -23.64 10.82 -12.40
CA THR A 190 -22.80 10.04 -13.30
C THR A 190 -23.07 8.55 -13.16
N LYS A 191 -22.32 7.71 -13.88
CA LYS A 191 -22.31 6.26 -13.68
C LYS A 191 -21.06 5.78 -12.94
N TYR A 192 -20.37 6.70 -12.27
CA TYR A 192 -19.13 6.38 -11.60
C TYR A 192 -19.38 5.51 -10.37
N SER A 193 -18.54 4.51 -10.18
CA SER A 193 -18.40 3.83 -8.89
C SER A 193 -17.54 4.70 -7.99
N VAL A 194 -18.03 5.04 -6.79
CA VAL A 194 -17.29 5.85 -5.83
C VAL A 194 -17.15 5.08 -4.53
N SER A 195 -15.90 4.86 -4.11
CA SER A 195 -15.58 4.14 -2.89
C SER A 195 -14.68 4.96 -1.98
N GLU A 196 -14.81 4.73 -0.68
CA GLU A 196 -13.82 5.15 0.32
C GLU A 196 -12.87 3.98 0.50
N GLU A 197 -11.57 4.19 0.28
CA GLU A 197 -10.62 3.09 0.37
C GLU A 197 -10.12 2.92 1.81
N THR A 198 -10.15 1.68 2.31
CA THR A 198 -9.58 1.30 3.59
C THR A 198 -8.29 0.52 3.32
N GLY A 199 -7.13 1.05 3.72
CA GLY A 199 -5.84 0.43 3.37
C GLY A 199 -4.64 1.37 3.51
N GLU A 200 -3.52 1.01 2.89
CA GLU A 200 -2.25 1.75 3.06
C GLU A 200 -2.24 3.15 2.42
N SER A 201 -3.07 3.37 1.39
CA SER A 201 -3.21 4.67 0.73
C SER A 201 -3.99 5.68 1.60
N ASN A 202 -5.07 5.24 2.26
CA ASN A 202 -6.03 6.08 3.01
C ASN A 202 -6.38 7.38 2.25
N VAL A 203 -6.90 7.24 1.04
CA VAL A 203 -7.41 8.33 0.22
C VAL A 203 -8.87 8.60 0.55
N ASP A 204 -9.31 9.86 0.46
CA ASP A 204 -10.69 10.22 0.79
C ASP A 204 -11.73 9.55 -0.12
N LEU A 205 -11.56 9.63 -1.44
CA LEU A 205 -12.43 8.97 -2.41
C LEU A 205 -11.64 8.36 -3.57
N VAL A 206 -12.15 7.27 -4.13
CA VAL A 206 -11.67 6.68 -5.38
C VAL A 206 -12.83 6.56 -6.35
N VAL A 207 -12.64 7.06 -7.57
CA VAL A 207 -13.62 7.01 -8.66
C VAL A 207 -13.22 5.93 -9.65
N ASN A 208 -14.15 5.03 -9.99
CA ASN A 208 -13.95 3.88 -10.87
C ASN A 208 -12.72 3.04 -10.51
N ASP A 209 -12.45 2.92 -9.21
CA ASP A 209 -11.29 2.22 -8.65
C ASP A 209 -9.90 2.73 -9.14
N LYS A 210 -9.87 3.83 -9.89
CA LYS A 210 -8.68 4.31 -10.64
C LYS A 210 -8.26 5.73 -10.30
N TYR A 211 -9.21 6.62 -10.04
CA TYR A 211 -8.92 8.05 -9.87
C TYR A 211 -9.04 8.44 -8.40
N ALA A 212 -7.91 8.71 -7.75
CA ALA A 212 -7.85 9.12 -6.36
C ALA A 212 -8.25 10.60 -6.21
N ILE A 213 -9.07 10.90 -5.20
CA ILE A 213 -9.43 12.25 -4.81
C ILE A 213 -9.06 12.44 -3.33
N GLU A 214 -8.17 13.38 -3.06
CA GLU A 214 -7.83 13.82 -1.70
C GLU A 214 -8.44 15.21 -1.48
N LEU A 215 -9.25 15.36 -0.44
CA LEU A 215 -9.99 16.59 -0.14
C LEU A 215 -9.34 17.32 1.03
N LYS A 216 -9.23 18.64 0.96
CA LYS A 216 -8.82 19.48 2.09
C LYS A 216 -9.72 20.68 2.27
N LYS A 217 -10.26 20.89 3.47
CA LYS A 217 -11.05 22.08 3.80
C LYS A 217 -10.20 23.13 4.51
N ASN A 218 -10.08 24.31 3.92
CA ASN A 218 -9.37 25.46 4.49
C ASN A 218 -7.98 25.09 5.07
N PRO A 219 -7.10 24.49 4.25
CA PRO A 219 -5.80 24.03 4.73
C PRO A 219 -4.92 25.19 5.21
N SER A 220 -4.33 24.99 6.39
CA SER A 220 -3.17 25.71 6.89
C SER A 220 -1.89 25.31 6.14
N LEU A 221 -0.79 26.05 6.36
CA LEU A 221 0.49 25.73 5.71
C LEU A 221 0.98 24.29 6.02
N PRO A 222 0.96 23.81 7.28
CA PRO A 222 1.32 22.42 7.58
C PRO A 222 0.41 21.39 6.90
N GLU A 223 -0.86 21.74 6.67
CA GLU A 223 -1.80 20.86 5.97
C GLU A 223 -1.51 20.79 4.47
N TYR A 224 -1.05 21.89 3.84
CA TYR A 224 -0.55 21.85 2.46
C TYR A 224 0.71 20.98 2.32
N ASP A 225 1.66 21.08 3.25
CA ASP A 225 2.86 20.25 3.25
C ASP A 225 2.50 18.75 3.40
N ARG A 226 1.53 18.46 4.27
CA ARG A 226 1.00 17.10 4.43
C ARG A 226 0.30 16.61 3.16
N LEU A 227 -0.54 17.45 2.56
CA LEU A 227 -1.24 17.15 1.31
C LEU A 227 -0.26 16.82 0.19
N PHE A 228 0.86 17.54 0.10
CA PHE A 228 1.90 17.26 -0.88
C PHE A 228 2.43 15.81 -0.77
N GLY A 229 2.73 15.36 0.46
CA GLY A 229 3.17 13.98 0.70
C GLY A 229 2.08 12.93 0.45
N GLN A 230 0.82 13.28 0.75
CA GLN A 230 -0.33 12.43 0.44
C GLN A 230 -0.48 12.24 -1.07
N ILE A 231 -0.41 13.31 -1.86
CA ILE A 231 -0.46 13.25 -3.32
C ILE A 231 0.59 12.30 -3.89
N ALA A 232 1.85 12.40 -3.43
CA ALA A 232 2.91 11.48 -3.86
C ALA A 232 2.56 10.01 -3.56
N ARG A 233 2.08 9.74 -2.34
CA ARG A 233 1.69 8.39 -1.92
C ARG A 233 0.51 7.86 -2.75
N HIS A 234 -0.52 8.66 -2.96
CA HIS A 234 -1.69 8.26 -3.75
C HIS A 234 -1.31 8.06 -5.22
N PHE A 235 -0.43 8.90 -5.77
CA PHE A 235 0.03 8.76 -7.13
C PHE A 235 0.74 7.41 -7.36
N ASN A 236 1.59 6.99 -6.43
CA ASN A 236 2.22 5.67 -6.49
C ASN A 236 1.23 4.50 -6.46
N ASN A 237 0.03 4.71 -5.91
CA ASN A 237 -0.99 3.67 -5.77
C ASN A 237 -2.02 3.66 -6.90
N TYR A 238 -2.30 4.80 -7.52
CA TYR A 238 -3.39 4.98 -8.49
C TYR A 238 -3.00 5.56 -9.84
N ASN A 239 -1.78 6.11 -9.99
CA ASN A 239 -1.30 6.87 -11.14
C ASN A 239 -2.09 8.13 -11.53
N TYR A 240 -3.24 8.39 -10.91
CA TYR A 240 -4.10 9.55 -11.16
C TYR A 240 -4.61 10.12 -9.85
N VAL A 241 -4.31 11.39 -9.57
CA VAL A 241 -4.68 12.03 -8.30
C VAL A 241 -5.30 13.40 -8.54
N ILE A 242 -6.39 13.67 -7.84
CA ILE A 242 -7.06 14.97 -7.79
C ILE A 242 -6.99 15.47 -6.35
N ALA A 243 -6.31 16.59 -6.13
CA ALA A 243 -6.36 17.31 -4.87
C ALA A 243 -7.48 18.36 -4.94
N LEU A 244 -8.47 18.25 -4.07
CA LEU A 244 -9.64 19.13 -4.04
C LEU A 244 -9.61 20.01 -2.79
N ILE A 245 -9.39 21.31 -2.96
CA ILE A 245 -9.28 22.26 -1.87
C ILE A 245 -10.57 23.08 -1.76
N CYS A 246 -11.33 22.84 -0.70
CA CYS A 246 -12.53 23.61 -0.39
C CYS A 246 -12.19 24.79 0.54
N ASP A 247 -12.82 25.93 0.34
CA ASP A 247 -12.72 27.10 1.23
C ASP A 247 -11.27 27.64 1.38
N VAL A 248 -10.61 27.99 0.26
CA VAL A 248 -9.28 28.64 0.31
C VAL A 248 -9.37 29.98 1.06
N THR A 249 -8.69 30.09 2.21
CA THR A 249 -8.69 31.34 3.01
C THR A 249 -7.49 32.24 2.78
N SER A 250 -6.38 31.70 2.26
CA SER A 250 -5.15 32.44 2.01
C SER A 250 -4.65 32.16 0.59
N ASP A 251 -4.75 33.18 -0.26
CA ASP A 251 -4.34 33.11 -1.66
C ASP A 251 -2.82 32.87 -1.80
N ASP A 252 -2.00 33.49 -0.94
CA ASP A 252 -0.54 33.31 -0.97
C ASP A 252 -0.10 31.87 -0.69
N ARG A 253 -0.65 31.24 0.36
CA ARG A 253 -0.31 29.84 0.71
C ARG A 253 -0.75 28.88 -0.37
N TYR A 254 -1.95 29.10 -0.90
CA TYR A 254 -2.47 28.31 -2.01
C TYR A 254 -1.58 28.43 -3.25
N ARG A 255 -1.19 29.65 -3.63
CA ARG A 255 -0.27 29.88 -4.77
C ARG A 255 1.09 29.23 -4.56
N GLN A 256 1.62 29.26 -3.34
CA GLN A 256 2.87 28.57 -3.01
C GLN A 256 2.72 27.06 -3.18
N PHE A 257 1.62 26.48 -2.69
CA PHE A 257 1.34 25.06 -2.87
C PHE A 257 1.24 24.68 -4.35
N ILE A 258 0.47 25.43 -5.16
CA ILE A 258 0.36 25.19 -6.61
C ILE A 258 1.73 25.27 -7.29
N ARG A 259 2.55 26.27 -6.96
CA ARG A 259 3.92 26.37 -7.50
C ARG A 259 4.75 25.12 -7.19
N ASN A 260 4.69 24.61 -5.96
CA ASN A 260 5.41 23.40 -5.59
C ASN A 260 4.91 22.18 -6.38
N ILE A 261 3.60 22.07 -6.59
CA ILE A 261 3.01 21.02 -7.42
C ILE A 261 3.51 21.11 -8.87
N ASP A 262 3.45 22.29 -9.48
CA ASP A 262 3.86 22.51 -10.87
C ASP A 262 5.36 22.29 -11.07
N GLU A 263 6.20 22.76 -10.14
CA GLU A 263 7.65 22.64 -10.22
C GLU A 263 8.14 21.19 -10.14
N ILE A 264 7.45 20.35 -9.39
CA ILE A 264 7.84 18.95 -9.17
C ILE A 264 7.07 18.03 -10.12
N TYR A 265 5.75 18.06 -10.06
CA TYR A 265 4.90 17.12 -10.78
C TYR A 265 4.62 17.56 -12.22
N GLY A 266 4.53 18.86 -12.47
CA GLY A 266 4.39 19.39 -13.83
C GLY A 266 5.60 19.11 -14.70
N LYS A 267 6.82 19.18 -14.14
CA LYS A 267 8.06 18.81 -14.86
C LYS A 267 8.17 17.32 -15.15
N LEU A 268 7.57 16.49 -14.29
CA LEU A 268 7.53 15.04 -14.44
C LEU A 268 6.33 14.56 -15.27
N ASN A 269 5.50 15.48 -15.77
CA ASN A 269 4.29 15.20 -16.55
C ASN A 269 3.38 14.14 -15.89
N LEU A 270 3.19 14.25 -14.57
CA LEU A 270 2.38 13.31 -13.80
C LEU A 270 0.90 13.71 -13.84
N ASN A 271 0.00 12.73 -13.79
CA ASN A 271 -1.46 12.95 -13.85
C ASN A 271 -2.03 13.41 -12.50
N ILE A 272 -1.55 14.56 -12.02
CA ILE A 272 -1.97 15.21 -10.78
C ILE A 272 -2.69 16.51 -11.12
N TYR A 273 -3.89 16.69 -10.57
CA TYR A 273 -4.69 17.90 -10.77
C TYR A 273 -5.10 18.50 -9.43
N VAL A 274 -5.05 19.82 -9.33
CA VAL A 274 -5.52 20.56 -8.16
C VAL A 274 -6.75 21.38 -8.54
N LEU A 275 -7.84 21.21 -7.79
CA LEU A 275 -9.11 21.90 -7.97
C LEU A 275 -9.48 22.68 -6.70
N THR A 276 -10.23 23.76 -6.87
CA THR A 276 -10.73 24.59 -5.76
C THR A 276 -12.25 24.72 -5.76
N LYS A 277 -12.84 24.87 -4.57
CA LYS A 277 -14.27 25.04 -4.33
C LYS A 277 -14.58 26.06 -3.23
#